data_AF-V9E147-F1
#
_entry.id   AF-V9E147-F1
#
_cell.length_a   1.000
_cell.length_b   1.000
_cell.length_c   1.000
_cell.angle_alpha   90.00
_cell.angle_beta   90.00
_cell.angle_gamma   90.00
#
_symmetry.space_group_name_H-M   'P 1'
#
loop_
_entity.id
_entity.type
_entity.pdbx_description
1 polymer ?
#
loop_
_entity_poly.entity_id
_entity_poly.type
_entity_poly.pdbx_seq_one_letter_code
_entity_poly.pdbx_strand_id
1 'polypeptide(L)' 'MQAYEVKVKWLGLESVEDSWEPLKTISEDVPQLLSAYASASNDDNFQNAVTVAIDSKRRHRSN' A
#
# COMPACT_ATOMS: atom_id res chain seq x y z
N MET A 1 4.97 -13.36 -9.81
CA MET A 1 4.17 -12.29 -9.19
C MET A 1 5.14 -11.25 -8.68
N GLN A 2 5.09 -10.01 -9.17
CA GLN A 2 5.92 -8.92 -8.62
C GLN A 2 5.28 -8.47 -7.30
N ALA A 3 6.04 -8.59 -6.21
CA ALA A 3 5.65 -8.04 -4.92
C ALA A 3 6.15 -6.60 -4.87
N TYR A 4 5.22 -5.65 -4.83
CA TYR A 4 5.58 -4.26 -4.60
C TYR A 4 5.78 -4.05 -3.10
N GLU A 5 6.81 -3.29 -2.76
CA GLU A 5 7.10 -2.84 -1.41
C GLU A 5 7.08 -1.31 -1.42
N VAL A 6 6.57 -0.73 -0.34
CA VAL A 6 6.50 0.71 -0.17
C VAL A 6 7.31 1.10 1.04
N LYS A 7 8.08 2.18 0.91
CA LYS A 7 8.82 2.74 2.04
C LYS A 7 7.86 3.54 2.90
N VAL A 8 7.68 3.11 4.14
CA VAL A 8 6.74 3.73 5.08
C VAL A 8 7.53 4.53 6.11
N LYS A 9 7.17 5.81 6.20
CA LYS A 9 7.59 6.66 7.31
C LYS A 9 6.58 6.52 8.45
N TRP A 10 7.05 6.05 9.59
CA TRP A 10 6.21 5.90 10.78
C TRP A 10 5.98 7.24 11.47
N LEU A 11 4.72 7.51 11.84
CA LEU A 11 4.36 8.73 12.55
C LEU A 11 5.01 8.71 13.94
N GLY A 12 5.83 9.72 14.23
CA GLY A 12 6.51 9.87 15.52
C GLY A 12 7.89 9.23 15.60
N LEU A 13 8.35 8.56 14.53
CA LEU A 13 9.71 8.03 14.43
C LEU A 13 10.58 8.87 13.48
N GLU A 14 11.88 8.77 13.64
CA GLU A 14 12.85 9.40 12.75
C GLU A 14 12.95 8.64 11.42
N SER A 15 13.42 9.31 10.37
CA SER A 15 13.54 8.75 9.01
C SER A 15 14.50 7.57 8.89
N VAL A 16 15.31 7.32 9.92
CA VAL A 16 16.15 6.11 10.03
C VAL A 16 15.32 4.86 10.33
N GLU A 17 14.13 5.02 10.90
CA GLU A 17 13.22 3.91 11.22
C GLU A 17 12.20 3.63 10.11
N ASP A 18 12.34 4.29 8.95
CA ASP A 18 11.52 3.96 7.79
C ASP A 18 11.71 2.48 7.40
N SER A 19 10.62 1.71 7.35
CA SER A 19 10.66 0.31 6.92
C SER A 19 10.12 0.14 5.50
N TRP A 20 10.62 -0.89 4.81
CA TRP A 20 10.04 -1.34 3.55
C TRP A 20 8.96 -2.35 3.87
N GLU A 21 7.72 -1.98 3.60
CA GLU A 21 6.56 -2.79 3.91
C GLU A 21 5.94 -3.34 2.63
N PRO A 22 5.51 -4.62 2.63
CA PRO A 22 4.78 -5.19 1.51
C PRO A 22 3.50 -4.42 1.24
N LEU A 23 3.15 -4.26 -0.04
CA LEU A 23 1.90 -3.62 -0.47
C LEU A 23 0.67 -4.23 0.20
N LYS A 24 0.70 -5.54 0.48
CA LYS A 24 -0.36 -6.27 1.17
C LYS A 24 -0.58 -5.73 2.58
N THR A 25 0.48 -5.66 3.39
CA THR A 25 0.44 -5.14 4.77
C THR A 25 -0.10 -3.70 4.80
N ILE A 26 0.43 -2.83 3.95
CA ILE A 26 0.02 -1.41 3.94
C ILE A 26 -1.39 -1.21 3.36
N SER A 27 -1.80 -2.01 2.38
CA SER A 27 -3.17 -2.02 1.90
C SER A 27 -4.15 -2.51 2.98
N GLU A 28 -3.69 -3.30 3.95
CA GLU A 28 -4.50 -3.78 5.06
C GLU A 28 -4.66 -2.70 6.14
N ASP A 29 -3.59 -2.03 6.53
CA ASP A 29 -3.59 -1.06 7.61
C ASP A 29 -4.10 0.32 7.18
N VAL A 30 -3.61 0.84 6.05
CA VAL A 30 -3.86 2.23 5.59
C VAL A 30 -4.17 2.31 4.09
N PRO A 31 -5.25 1.65 3.61
CA PRO A 31 -5.61 1.62 2.19
C PRO A 31 -5.85 3.01 1.58
N GLN A 32 -6.32 3.98 2.38
CA GLN A 32 -6.58 5.35 1.92
C GLN A 32 -5.28 6.10 1.60
N LEU A 33 -4.27 5.95 2.46
CA LEU A 33 -2.96 6.58 2.28
C LEU A 33 -2.25 5.97 1.07
N LEU A 34 -2.32 4.65 0.94
CA LEU A 34 -1.74 3.92 -0.19
C LEU A 34 -2.41 4.29 -1.52
N SER A 35 -3.74 4.40 -1.56
CA SER A 35 -4.49 4.83 -2.75
C SER A 35 -4.14 6.28 -3.15
N ALA A 36 -4.01 7.18 -2.18
CA ALA A 36 -3.59 8.55 -2.43
C ALA A 36 -2.15 8.62 -2.97
N TYR A 37 -1.24 7.83 -2.40
CA TYR A 37 0.14 7.73 -2.88
C TYR A 37 0.20 7.16 -4.30
N ALA A 38 -0.57 6.11 -4.59
CA ALA A 38 -0.65 5.52 -5.91
C ALA A 38 -1.22 6.50 -6.94
N SER A 39 -2.29 7.22 -6.60
CA SER A 39 -2.89 8.25 -7.46
C SER A 39 -1.94 9.41 -7.74
N ALA A 40 -1.06 9.73 -6.79
CA ALA A 40 0.00 10.73 -6.97
C ALA A 40 1.20 10.19 -7.75
N SER A 41 1.43 8.88 -7.74
CA SER A 41 2.45 8.23 -8.54
C SER A 41 2.01 8.15 -9.99
N ASN A 42 2.89 8.52 -10.92
CA ASN A 42 2.62 8.46 -12.36
C ASN A 42 2.92 7.05 -12.94
N ASP A 43 2.69 6.00 -12.14
CA ASP A 43 2.95 4.60 -12.46
C ASP A 43 1.63 3.80 -12.46
N ASP A 44 1.12 3.55 -13.66
CA ASP A 44 -0.14 2.84 -13.87
C ASP A 44 -0.09 1.39 -13.36
N ASN A 45 1.08 0.75 -13.41
CA ASN A 45 1.24 -0.63 -12.91
C ASN A 45 1.14 -0.66 -11.40
N PHE A 46 1.76 0.31 -10.72
CA PHE A 46 1.66 0.46 -9.28
C PHE A 46 0.23 0.79 -8.84
N GLN A 47 -0.44 1.72 -9.54
CA GLN A 47 -1.85 2.05 -9.29
C GLN A 47 -2.77 0.83 -9.42
N ASN A 48 -2.58 0.03 -10.47
CA ASN A 48 -3.34 -1.19 -10.66
C ASN A 48 -3.05 -2.21 -9.55
N ALA A 49 -1.78 -2.40 -9.17
CA ALA A 49 -1.40 -3.30 -8.07
C ALA A 49 -2.04 -2.89 -6.73
N VAL A 50 -2.06 -1.59 -6.41
CA VAL A 50 -2.72 -1.05 -5.20
C VAL A 50 -4.22 -1.26 -5.24
N THR A 51 -4.86 -1.01 -6.39
CA THR A 51 -6.31 -1.21 -6.57
C THR A 51 -6.69 -2.67 -6.37
N VAL A 52 -5.93 -3.60 -6.96
CA VAL A 52 -6.13 -5.05 -6.78
C VAL A 52 -5.93 -5.46 -5.33
N ALA A 53 -4.89 -4.96 -4.65
CA ALA A 53 -4.63 -5.27 -3.24
C ALA A 53 -5.78 -4.82 -2.33
N ILE A 54 -6.32 -3.62 -2.54
CA ILE A 54 -7.45 -3.08 -1.78
C ILE A 54 -8.75 -3.84 -2.08
N ASP A 55 -9.05 -4.17 -3.34
CA ASP A 55 -10.28 -4.88 -3.72
C ASP A 55 -10.31 -6.32 -3.20
N SER A 56 -9.15 -7.00 -3.20
CA SER A 56 -8.98 -8.36 -2.66
C SER A 56 -9.49 -8.48 -1.21
N LYS A 57 -9.33 -7.42 -0.41
CA LYS A 57 -9.79 -7.37 0.99
C LYS A 57 -11.30 -7.15 1.11
N ARG A 58 -11.92 -6.37 0.21
CA ARG A 58 -13.38 -6.17 0.22
C ARG A 58 -14.12 -7.50 0.07
N ARG A 59 -13.60 -8.39 -0.78
CA ARG A 59 -14.17 -9.74 -0.95
C ARG A 59 -13.95 -10.65 0.26
N HIS A 60 -12.83 -10.51 0.98
CA HIS A 60 -12.54 -11.34 2.17
C HIS A 60 -13.33 -10.93 3.41
N ARG A 61 -13.79 -9.68 3.51
CA ARG A 61 -14.56 -9.17 4.66
C ARG A 61 -16.08 -9.38 4.53
N SER A 62 -16.55 -9.91 3.41
CA SER A 62 -17.97 -10.16 3.10
C SER A 62 -18.41 -11.62 3.27
N ASN A 63 -17.59 -12.47 3.91
CA ASN A 63 -17.96 -13.83 4.32
C ASN A 63 -18.09 -13.93 5.84
#